data_AF-A0AA41AL61-F1
#
_entry.id   AF-A0AA41AL61-F1
#
_cell.length_a   1.000
_cell.length_b   1.000
_cell.length_c   1.000
_cell.angle_alpha   90.00
_cell.angle_beta   90.00
_cell.angle_gamma   90.00
#
_symmetry.space_group_name_H-M   'P 1'
#
loop_
_entity.id
_entity.type
_entity.pdbx_description
1 polymer ?
#
loop_
_entity_poly.entity_id
_entity_poly.type
_entity_poly.pdbx_seq_one_letter_code
_entity_poly.pdbx_strand_id
1 'polypeptide(L)'
;MNTLEQLRSGALSGARHLQLVENLTDFPKEIFTLADTLEVLDLSNNNLSDLPAEFASLTRLKRVFLSFNQFKHIPAVLAQCPALVMIAFKGNQISEFAQHSLPLTTQWLILTDNRIEQLPASFGELKQLRKLALAGNRLRTLPSSMQQCTNLELVRLSANNLTHLDNWLFELPKLTWLAFAGNSFNKAQCLTKSSLENKPLSDYTLQHVIGQGASGVIHLAKAANKAVAIKLFKGAITSDGYPLDEVNCCLQANEHTNLIKVLAYIEQGSQLGLVMELIDNSFSNLGLPPSLQTCTRDTFADGCNYSSQAIYKIVQQMASTLQHLHANKVSHGDVYAHNTMVNQDADVLFGDFGAATNLAMLSEYQRQQMQLIEVRALGCLIDDLLSVCSDNNAIAVKLAQLAKQCMTTDIIQRPTLSQLSTQLTTQL
;
A
#
# COMPACT_ATOMS: atom_id res chain seq x y z
N MET A 1 25.41 0.14 -3.73
CA MET A 1 25.47 -1.10 -4.53
C MET A 1 26.85 -1.70 -4.36
N ASN A 2 26.92 -2.97 -3.94
CA ASN A 2 28.18 -3.70 -3.80
C ASN A 2 28.47 -4.47 -5.09
N THR A 3 29.69 -4.99 -5.21
CA THR A 3 30.09 -5.83 -6.36
C THR A 3 30.49 -7.23 -5.93
N LEU A 4 30.42 -8.19 -6.85
CA LEU A 4 30.86 -9.57 -6.61
C LEU A 4 32.38 -9.63 -6.43
N GLU A 5 33.13 -8.74 -7.09
CA GLU A 5 34.57 -8.61 -6.89
C GLU A 5 34.92 -8.20 -5.46
N GLN A 6 34.23 -7.19 -4.89
CA GLN A 6 34.41 -6.79 -3.49
C GLN A 6 34.08 -7.92 -2.51
N LEU A 7 33.07 -8.75 -2.84
CA LEU A 7 32.74 -9.92 -2.03
C LEU A 7 33.85 -10.97 -2.10
N ARG A 8 34.34 -11.29 -3.31
CA ARG A 8 35.42 -12.25 -3.55
C ARG A 8 36.74 -11.85 -2.93
N SER A 9 37.06 -10.55 -2.94
CA SER A 9 38.29 -10.04 -2.35
C SER A 9 38.25 -9.98 -0.81
N GLY A 10 37.10 -10.29 -0.19
CA GLY A 10 36.88 -10.16 1.25
C GLY A 10 36.68 -8.73 1.75
N ALA A 11 36.57 -7.74 0.85
CA ALA A 11 36.39 -6.33 1.23
C ALA A 11 35.07 -6.06 1.97
N LEU A 12 34.11 -6.99 1.89
CA LEU A 12 32.81 -6.94 2.55
C LEU A 12 32.76 -7.77 3.84
N SER A 13 33.89 -8.25 4.36
CA SER A 13 33.93 -9.05 5.59
C SER A 13 33.21 -8.33 6.74
N GLY A 14 32.31 -9.05 7.42
CA GLY A 14 31.51 -8.51 8.51
C GLY A 14 30.31 -7.64 8.09
N ALA A 15 30.04 -7.50 6.79
CA ALA A 15 28.89 -6.76 6.30
C ALA A 15 27.57 -7.35 6.84
N ARG A 16 26.68 -6.45 7.26
CA ARG A 16 25.31 -6.79 7.67
C ARG A 16 24.30 -6.60 6.55
N HIS A 17 24.65 -5.82 5.54
CA HIS A 17 23.81 -5.52 4.39
C HIS A 17 24.63 -5.78 3.13
N LEU A 18 24.09 -6.57 2.22
CA LEU A 18 24.69 -6.85 0.92
C LEU A 18 23.67 -6.62 -0.18
N GLN A 19 24.04 -5.83 -1.18
CA GLN A 19 23.25 -5.68 -2.41
C GLN A 19 24.11 -5.97 -3.63
N LEU A 20 23.70 -6.96 -4.44
CA LEU A 20 24.37 -7.32 -5.69
C LEU A 20 23.39 -7.25 -6.88
N VAL A 21 23.78 -6.51 -7.91
CA VAL A 21 23.04 -6.40 -9.18
C VAL A 21 24.06 -6.60 -10.31
N GLU A 22 24.36 -7.86 -10.60
CA GLU A 22 25.44 -8.25 -11.52
C GLU A 22 25.00 -9.31 -12.54
N ASN A 23 23.72 -9.29 -12.93
CA ASN A 23 23.14 -10.24 -13.87
C ASN A 23 23.29 -11.72 -13.44
N LEU A 24 23.33 -11.98 -12.13
CA LEU A 24 23.62 -13.30 -11.55
C LEU A 24 22.63 -14.36 -12.04
N THR A 25 23.11 -15.45 -12.62
CA THR A 25 22.30 -16.63 -12.98
C THR A 25 22.21 -17.64 -11.85
N ASP A 26 23.24 -17.67 -11.02
CA ASP A 26 23.40 -18.59 -9.89
C ASP A 26 23.68 -17.81 -8.61
N PHE A 27 23.29 -18.39 -7.47
CA PHE A 27 23.58 -17.80 -6.17
C PHE A 27 25.09 -17.76 -5.91
N PRO A 28 25.70 -16.59 -5.67
CA PRO A 28 27.14 -16.51 -5.40
C PRO A 28 27.48 -17.17 -4.07
N LYS A 29 28.26 -18.26 -4.10
CA LYS A 29 28.64 -19.02 -2.90
C LYS A 29 29.48 -18.18 -1.93
N GLU A 30 30.16 -17.16 -2.42
CA GLU A 30 30.94 -16.23 -1.63
C GLU A 30 30.09 -15.45 -0.61
N ILE A 31 28.77 -15.36 -0.79
CA ILE A 31 27.85 -14.76 0.19
C ILE A 31 27.91 -15.51 1.53
N PHE A 32 28.20 -16.81 1.52
CA PHE A 32 28.30 -17.62 2.74
C PHE A 32 29.46 -17.22 3.64
N THR A 33 30.45 -16.48 3.13
CA THR A 33 31.49 -15.87 3.97
C THR A 33 30.95 -14.84 4.96
N LEU A 34 29.71 -14.37 4.75
CA LEU A 34 29.00 -13.42 5.61
C LEU A 34 27.92 -14.10 6.47
N ALA A 35 27.87 -15.43 6.54
CA ALA A 35 26.81 -16.16 7.23
C ALA A 35 26.63 -15.74 8.70
N ASP A 36 27.73 -15.36 9.37
CA ASP A 36 27.72 -14.91 10.76
C ASP A 36 27.33 -13.44 10.94
N THR A 37 27.19 -12.63 9.88
CA THR A 37 26.91 -11.19 10.03
C THR A 37 25.76 -10.68 9.19
N LEU A 38 25.42 -11.33 8.09
CA LEU A 38 24.46 -10.82 7.12
C LEU A 38 23.03 -10.81 7.67
N GLU A 39 22.43 -9.63 7.73
CA GLU A 39 21.06 -9.41 8.19
C GLU A 39 20.11 -9.06 7.03
N VAL A 40 20.63 -8.43 5.98
CA VAL A 40 19.86 -8.00 4.79
C VAL A 40 20.60 -8.39 3.52
N LEU A 41 19.92 -9.14 2.65
CA LEU A 41 20.43 -9.55 1.35
C LEU A 41 19.48 -9.07 0.25
N ASP A 42 19.99 -8.23 -0.64
CA ASP A 42 19.27 -7.79 -1.84
C ASP A 42 19.97 -8.31 -3.10
N LEU A 43 19.30 -9.24 -3.77
CA LEU A 43 19.69 -9.82 -5.05
C LEU A 43 18.66 -9.47 -6.14
N SER A 44 17.93 -8.37 -5.98
CA SER A 44 16.94 -7.94 -6.95
C SER A 44 17.59 -7.53 -8.29
N ASN A 45 16.86 -7.66 -9.40
CA ASN A 45 17.33 -7.34 -10.75
C ASN A 45 18.53 -8.22 -11.18
N ASN A 46 18.42 -9.53 -10.95
CA ASN A 46 19.34 -10.54 -11.46
C ASN A 46 18.55 -11.59 -12.28
N ASN A 47 19.17 -12.72 -12.58
CA ASN A 47 18.60 -13.82 -13.37
C ASN A 47 18.46 -15.11 -12.56
N LEU A 48 18.34 -15.02 -11.23
CA LEU A 48 18.25 -16.18 -10.35
C LEU A 48 16.92 -16.91 -10.53
N SER A 49 16.96 -18.24 -10.53
CA SER A 49 15.76 -19.09 -10.60
C SER A 49 15.53 -19.96 -9.37
N ASP A 50 16.54 -20.11 -8.49
CA ASP A 50 16.44 -20.86 -7.25
C ASP A 50 17.47 -20.38 -6.20
N LEU A 51 17.39 -20.91 -4.99
CA LEU A 51 18.37 -20.75 -3.91
C LEU A 51 18.97 -22.11 -3.52
N PRO A 52 20.29 -22.18 -3.23
CA PRO A 52 20.95 -23.41 -2.81
C PRO A 52 20.52 -23.84 -1.40
N ALA A 53 20.67 -25.12 -1.05
CA ALA A 53 20.31 -25.65 0.27
C ALA A 53 21.11 -24.98 1.40
N GLU A 54 22.34 -24.60 1.13
CA GLU A 54 23.24 -23.89 2.04
C GLU A 54 22.73 -22.48 2.39
N PHE A 55 21.72 -21.95 1.69
CA PHE A 55 21.08 -20.67 2.03
C PHE A 55 20.59 -20.61 3.48
N ALA A 56 20.16 -21.75 4.04
CA ALA A 56 19.75 -21.87 5.44
C ALA A 56 20.88 -21.57 6.45
N SER A 57 22.16 -21.58 6.03
CA SER A 57 23.30 -21.22 6.87
C SER A 57 23.36 -19.73 7.24
N LEU A 58 22.63 -18.87 6.51
CA LEU A 58 22.52 -17.44 6.79
C LEU A 58 21.59 -17.19 7.99
N THR A 59 21.95 -17.72 9.16
CA THR A 59 21.07 -17.79 10.34
C THR A 59 20.69 -16.43 10.92
N ARG A 60 21.45 -15.36 10.61
CA ARG A 60 21.15 -13.98 10.99
C ARG A 60 20.33 -13.20 9.96
N LEU A 61 20.04 -13.81 8.80
CA LEU A 61 19.34 -13.13 7.71
C LEU A 61 17.88 -12.86 8.11
N LYS A 62 17.56 -11.58 8.22
CA LYS A 62 16.21 -11.11 8.55
C LYS A 62 15.42 -10.74 7.32
N ARG A 63 16.10 -10.37 6.23
CA ARG A 63 15.48 -9.84 5.02
C ARG A 63 16.14 -10.34 3.76
N VAL A 64 15.32 -10.78 2.83
CA VAL A 64 15.76 -11.16 1.49
C VAL A 64 14.91 -10.48 0.42
N PHE A 65 15.57 -9.82 -0.52
CA PHE A 65 14.94 -9.23 -1.70
C PHE A 65 15.44 -9.95 -2.95
N LEU A 66 14.50 -10.57 -3.67
CA LEU A 66 14.70 -11.39 -4.87
C LEU A 66 13.78 -10.90 -5.99
N SER A 67 13.49 -9.59 -6.00
CA SER A 67 12.56 -9.00 -6.97
C SER A 67 13.19 -8.94 -8.36
N PHE A 68 12.40 -9.03 -9.43
CA PHE A 68 12.87 -8.96 -10.81
C PHE A 68 13.98 -9.99 -11.08
N ASN A 69 13.64 -11.26 -10.87
CA ASN A 69 14.45 -12.45 -11.15
C ASN A 69 13.63 -13.44 -12.00
N GLN A 70 14.03 -14.71 -12.05
CA GLN A 70 13.41 -15.75 -12.88
C GLN A 70 12.78 -16.88 -12.04
N PHE A 71 12.42 -16.63 -10.77
CA PHE A 71 11.81 -17.64 -9.90
C PHE A 71 10.44 -18.08 -10.43
N LYS A 72 10.22 -19.40 -10.49
CA LYS A 72 8.92 -20.03 -10.86
C LYS A 72 8.19 -20.67 -9.68
N HIS A 73 8.92 -20.86 -8.58
CA HIS A 73 8.44 -21.40 -7.32
C HIS A 73 9.05 -20.61 -6.15
N ILE A 74 8.52 -20.82 -4.95
CA ILE A 74 9.17 -20.38 -3.71
C ILE A 74 10.22 -21.42 -3.31
N PRO A 75 11.51 -21.05 -3.18
CA PRO A 75 12.56 -21.97 -2.74
C PRO A 75 12.28 -22.53 -1.34
N ALA A 76 12.19 -23.86 -1.22
CA ALA A 76 11.82 -24.52 0.04
C ALA A 76 12.84 -24.26 1.18
N VAL A 77 14.08 -23.91 0.84
CA VAL A 77 15.14 -23.57 1.80
C VAL A 77 14.78 -22.34 2.66
N LEU A 78 13.91 -21.44 2.17
CA LEU A 78 13.46 -20.28 2.94
C LEU A 78 12.76 -20.67 4.25
N ALA A 79 12.01 -21.78 4.25
CA ALA A 79 11.35 -22.30 5.44
C ALA A 79 12.31 -22.68 6.57
N GLN A 80 13.59 -22.93 6.23
CA GLN A 80 14.64 -23.31 7.17
C GLN A 80 15.40 -22.09 7.73
N CYS A 81 15.05 -20.86 7.34
CA CYS A 81 15.73 -19.64 7.76
C CYS A 81 15.06 -19.06 9.03
N PRO A 82 15.63 -19.24 10.23
CA PRO A 82 14.92 -19.01 11.51
C PRO A 82 14.71 -17.54 11.85
N ALA A 83 15.52 -16.63 11.31
CA ALA A 83 15.44 -15.19 11.58
C ALA A 83 14.69 -14.42 10.48
N LEU A 84 14.28 -15.09 9.40
CA LEU A 84 13.76 -14.44 8.20
C LEU A 84 12.34 -13.93 8.45
N VAL A 85 12.16 -12.62 8.37
CA VAL A 85 10.87 -11.94 8.62
C VAL A 85 10.32 -11.22 7.40
N MET A 86 11.17 -10.92 6.41
CA MET A 86 10.80 -10.16 5.22
C MET A 86 11.33 -10.80 3.95
N ILE A 87 10.41 -11.09 3.03
CA ILE A 87 10.68 -11.84 1.82
C ILE A 87 10.00 -11.12 0.66
N ALA A 88 10.77 -10.74 -0.36
CA ALA A 88 10.24 -10.05 -1.53
C ALA A 88 10.64 -10.75 -2.84
N PHE A 89 9.64 -11.06 -3.66
CA PHE A 89 9.73 -11.72 -4.97
C PHE A 89 8.96 -10.93 -6.04
N LYS A 90 8.86 -9.60 -5.93
CA LYS A 90 8.10 -8.79 -6.91
C LYS A 90 8.61 -9.02 -8.33
N GLY A 91 7.74 -9.15 -9.33
CA GLY A 91 8.15 -9.20 -10.74
C GLY A 91 8.94 -10.47 -11.09
N ASN A 92 8.47 -11.62 -10.62
CA ASN A 92 9.03 -12.94 -10.98
C ASN A 92 8.01 -13.71 -11.83
N GLN A 93 8.18 -15.03 -11.96
CA GLN A 93 7.31 -15.90 -12.73
C GLN A 93 6.65 -16.97 -11.86
N ILE A 94 6.48 -16.70 -10.56
CA ILE A 94 6.03 -17.70 -9.59
C ILE A 94 4.61 -18.13 -9.92
N SER A 95 4.44 -19.41 -10.23
CA SER A 95 3.15 -20.07 -10.44
C SER A 95 2.93 -21.22 -9.46
N GLU A 96 4.01 -21.79 -8.93
CA GLU A 96 3.99 -22.92 -8.00
C GLU A 96 4.26 -22.44 -6.57
N PHE A 97 3.37 -22.77 -5.64
CA PHE A 97 3.51 -22.39 -4.23
C PHE A 97 3.28 -23.61 -3.33
N ALA A 98 4.37 -24.29 -2.98
CA ALA A 98 4.34 -25.49 -2.16
C ALA A 98 3.92 -25.18 -0.71
N GLN A 99 3.29 -26.16 -0.06
CA GLN A 99 2.99 -26.11 1.38
C GLN A 99 4.28 -25.91 2.19
N HIS A 100 4.20 -25.14 3.27
CA HIS A 100 5.30 -24.95 4.23
C HIS A 100 6.61 -24.43 3.61
N SER A 101 6.54 -23.74 2.47
CA SER A 101 7.72 -23.18 1.76
C SER A 101 8.23 -21.85 2.34
N LEU A 102 7.50 -21.27 3.28
CA LEU A 102 7.87 -20.03 3.97
C LEU A 102 8.15 -20.30 5.46
N PRO A 103 9.06 -19.53 6.08
CA PRO A 103 9.29 -19.62 7.51
C PRO A 103 8.11 -19.02 8.28
N LEU A 104 7.72 -19.64 9.40
CA LEU A 104 6.59 -19.18 10.23
C LEU A 104 6.84 -17.80 10.87
N THR A 105 8.08 -17.33 10.88
CA THR A 105 8.49 -15.98 11.30
C THR A 105 8.19 -14.91 10.26
N THR A 106 7.72 -15.27 9.06
CA THR A 106 7.39 -14.31 8.00
C THR A 106 6.37 -13.29 8.49
N GLN A 107 6.79 -12.03 8.52
CA GLN A 107 5.93 -10.89 8.79
C GLN A 107 5.52 -10.21 7.49
N TRP A 108 6.44 -10.14 6.53
CA TRP A 108 6.31 -9.39 5.29
C TRP A 108 6.57 -10.25 4.08
N LEU A 109 5.56 -10.34 3.22
CA LEU A 109 5.62 -11.11 2.00
C LEU A 109 5.17 -10.28 0.81
N ILE A 110 6.09 -10.04 -0.11
CA ILE A 110 5.83 -9.31 -1.36
C ILE A 110 5.93 -10.29 -2.52
N LEU A 111 4.81 -10.52 -3.19
CA LEU A 111 4.64 -11.43 -4.33
C LEU A 111 3.96 -10.71 -5.50
N THR A 112 3.93 -9.38 -5.48
CA THR A 112 3.35 -8.54 -6.55
C THR A 112 3.93 -8.91 -7.91
N ASP A 113 3.09 -8.91 -8.94
CA ASP A 113 3.48 -9.15 -10.33
C ASP A 113 4.14 -10.53 -10.51
N ASN A 114 3.35 -11.59 -10.33
CA ASN A 114 3.72 -12.98 -10.50
C ASN A 114 2.58 -13.72 -11.24
N ARG A 115 2.58 -15.06 -11.21
CA ARG A 115 1.60 -15.90 -11.93
C ARG A 115 0.87 -16.84 -10.98
N ILE A 116 0.75 -16.48 -9.70
CA ILE A 116 0.19 -17.34 -8.65
C ILE A 116 -1.31 -17.51 -8.87
N GLU A 117 -1.75 -18.75 -9.03
CA GLU A 117 -3.18 -19.07 -9.20
C GLU A 117 -3.88 -19.44 -7.89
N GLN A 118 -3.14 -20.01 -6.94
CA GLN A 118 -3.64 -20.45 -5.64
C GLN A 118 -2.56 -20.31 -4.57
N LEU A 119 -2.98 -20.02 -3.34
CA LEU A 119 -2.12 -20.07 -2.15
C LEU A 119 -2.39 -21.37 -1.37
N PRO A 120 -1.35 -22.02 -0.80
CA PRO A 120 -1.52 -23.21 0.00
C PRO A 120 -2.20 -22.92 1.34
N ALA A 121 -2.92 -23.91 1.87
CA ALA A 121 -3.58 -23.83 3.19
C ALA A 121 -2.62 -23.48 4.35
N SER A 122 -1.33 -23.83 4.27
CA SER A 122 -0.31 -23.44 5.25
C SER A 122 -0.12 -21.92 5.40
N PHE A 123 -0.68 -21.07 4.52
CA PHE A 123 -0.73 -19.62 4.78
C PHE A 123 -1.41 -19.28 6.10
N GLY A 124 -2.40 -20.08 6.54
CA GLY A 124 -3.04 -19.90 7.85
C GLY A 124 -2.10 -20.10 9.05
N GLU A 125 -0.93 -20.71 8.85
CA GLU A 125 0.08 -20.91 9.90
C GLU A 125 0.98 -19.67 10.09
N LEU A 126 0.99 -18.73 9.13
CA LEU A 126 1.79 -17.50 9.16
C LEU A 126 1.18 -16.46 10.11
N LYS A 127 1.05 -16.82 11.39
CA LYS A 127 0.41 -15.99 12.42
C LYS A 127 1.14 -14.67 12.69
N GLN A 128 2.39 -14.54 12.25
CA GLN A 128 3.18 -13.31 12.35
C GLN A 128 3.03 -12.39 11.14
N LEU A 129 2.32 -12.82 10.09
CA LEU A 129 2.17 -12.05 8.85
C LEU A 129 1.39 -10.77 9.11
N ARG A 130 2.02 -9.62 8.80
CA ARG A 130 1.49 -8.26 8.94
C ARG A 130 1.20 -7.62 7.59
N LYS A 131 2.06 -7.88 6.59
CA LYS A 131 1.96 -7.29 5.25
C LYS A 131 2.03 -8.37 4.18
N LEU A 132 1.00 -8.43 3.34
CA LEU A 132 0.88 -9.34 2.22
C LEU A 132 0.55 -8.59 0.93
N ALA A 133 1.50 -8.56 -0.01
CA ALA A 133 1.31 -7.93 -1.31
C ALA A 133 1.24 -9.00 -2.41
N LEU A 134 0.05 -9.17 -3.00
CA LEU A 134 -0.27 -10.16 -4.03
C LEU A 134 -0.85 -9.53 -5.29
N ALA A 135 -0.77 -8.20 -5.44
CA ALA A 135 -1.31 -7.51 -6.59
C ALA A 135 -0.67 -7.99 -7.92
N GLY A 136 -1.44 -8.08 -9.01
CA GLY A 136 -0.92 -8.54 -10.30
C GLY A 136 -0.58 -10.03 -10.31
N ASN A 137 -1.48 -10.86 -9.79
CA ASN A 137 -1.38 -12.33 -9.85
C ASN A 137 -2.60 -12.91 -10.57
N ARG A 138 -2.84 -14.22 -10.45
CA ARG A 138 -3.95 -14.94 -11.11
C ARG A 138 -4.85 -15.65 -10.09
N LEU A 139 -4.87 -15.16 -8.84
CA LEU A 139 -5.60 -15.79 -7.74
C LEU A 139 -7.09 -15.81 -8.06
N ARG A 140 -7.74 -16.96 -7.83
CA ARG A 140 -9.19 -17.11 -8.01
C ARG A 140 -9.97 -17.09 -6.69
N THR A 141 -9.32 -17.50 -5.61
CA THR A 141 -9.80 -17.49 -4.23
C THR A 141 -8.63 -17.30 -3.28
N LEU A 142 -8.93 -17.05 -2.00
CA LEU A 142 -7.97 -17.14 -0.90
C LEU A 142 -8.30 -18.40 -0.07
N PRO A 143 -7.29 -19.09 0.51
CA PRO A 143 -7.55 -20.23 1.38
C PRO A 143 -8.21 -19.77 2.69
N SER A 144 -9.30 -20.43 3.09
CA SER A 144 -10.05 -20.09 4.31
C SER A 144 -9.22 -20.19 5.60
N SER A 145 -8.12 -20.94 5.58
CA SER A 145 -7.17 -21.02 6.70
C SER A 145 -6.53 -19.66 7.03
N MET A 146 -6.48 -18.71 6.09
CA MET A 146 -5.96 -17.36 6.32
C MET A 146 -6.78 -16.53 7.31
N GLN A 147 -7.99 -16.97 7.70
CA GLN A 147 -8.70 -16.40 8.85
C GLN A 147 -7.86 -16.43 10.14
N GLN A 148 -6.86 -17.31 10.22
CA GLN A 148 -5.93 -17.43 11.34
C GLN A 148 -4.78 -16.41 11.31
N CYS A 149 -4.61 -15.65 10.23
CA CYS A 149 -3.61 -14.59 10.08
C CYS A 149 -4.06 -13.30 10.78
N THR A 150 -4.37 -13.38 12.07
CA THR A 150 -5.00 -12.30 12.84
C THR A 150 -4.10 -11.07 13.06
N ASN A 151 -2.82 -11.17 12.72
CA ASN A 151 -1.86 -10.05 12.73
C ASN A 151 -1.76 -9.29 11.40
N LEU A 152 -2.50 -9.69 10.36
CA LEU A 152 -2.50 -8.97 9.08
C LEU A 152 -3.04 -7.55 9.25
N GLU A 153 -2.27 -6.59 8.77
CA GLU A 153 -2.54 -5.16 8.82
C GLU A 153 -2.72 -4.58 7.41
N LEU A 154 -2.05 -5.15 6.42
CA LEU A 154 -2.07 -4.70 5.02
C LEU A 154 -2.15 -5.88 4.07
N VAL A 155 -3.17 -5.87 3.21
CA VAL A 155 -3.34 -6.85 2.12
C VAL A 155 -3.62 -6.14 0.79
N ARG A 156 -2.78 -6.42 -0.22
CA ARG A 156 -3.00 -5.98 -1.61
C ARG A 156 -3.32 -7.17 -2.50
N LEU A 157 -4.52 -7.19 -3.06
CA LEU A 157 -5.08 -8.24 -3.93
C LEU A 157 -5.49 -7.70 -5.31
N SER A 158 -5.19 -6.44 -5.61
CA SER A 158 -5.61 -5.81 -6.86
C SER A 158 -5.09 -6.56 -8.08
N ALA A 159 -5.79 -6.46 -9.22
CA ALA A 159 -5.40 -7.10 -10.47
C ALA A 159 -5.12 -8.62 -10.32
N ASN A 160 -6.12 -9.35 -9.79
CA ASN A 160 -6.15 -10.81 -9.74
C ASN A 160 -7.39 -11.33 -10.50
N ASN A 161 -7.74 -12.60 -10.34
CA ASN A 161 -8.90 -13.24 -10.94
C ASN A 161 -9.95 -13.64 -9.89
N LEU A 162 -9.95 -13.01 -8.71
CA LEU A 162 -10.86 -13.37 -7.62
C LEU A 162 -12.30 -13.21 -8.09
N THR A 163 -13.16 -14.17 -7.76
CA THR A 163 -14.58 -14.13 -8.11
C THR A 163 -15.46 -13.64 -6.97
N HIS A 164 -14.91 -13.62 -5.76
CA HIS A 164 -15.52 -13.11 -4.54
C HIS A 164 -14.43 -12.85 -3.50
N LEU A 165 -14.80 -12.23 -2.38
CA LEU A 165 -14.02 -12.18 -1.15
C LEU A 165 -14.86 -12.78 -0.03
N ASP A 166 -14.24 -13.62 0.80
CA ASP A 166 -14.89 -14.19 1.97
C ASP A 166 -14.97 -13.18 3.11
N ASN A 167 -15.99 -13.31 3.96
CA ASN A 167 -16.21 -12.41 5.09
C ASN A 167 -15.04 -12.38 6.09
N TRP A 168 -14.37 -13.51 6.33
CA TRP A 168 -13.27 -13.61 7.28
C TRP A 168 -12.15 -12.58 7.00
N LEU A 169 -11.95 -12.19 5.74
CA LEU A 169 -10.93 -11.21 5.36
C LEU A 169 -11.26 -9.83 5.92
N PHE A 170 -12.53 -9.45 5.87
CA PHE A 170 -13.00 -8.17 6.41
C PHE A 170 -13.08 -8.18 7.95
N GLU A 171 -13.15 -9.37 8.54
CA GLU A 171 -13.22 -9.62 9.98
C GLU A 171 -11.83 -9.76 10.63
N LEU A 172 -10.74 -9.55 9.88
CA LEU A 172 -9.39 -9.58 10.45
C LEU A 172 -9.19 -8.41 11.42
N PRO A 173 -8.83 -8.69 12.69
CA PRO A 173 -8.92 -7.69 13.76
C PRO A 173 -7.87 -6.58 13.67
N LYS A 174 -6.81 -6.76 12.88
CA LYS A 174 -5.76 -5.76 12.72
C LYS A 174 -5.70 -5.13 11.33
N LEU A 175 -6.56 -5.55 10.40
CA LEU A 175 -6.53 -5.08 9.03
C LEU A 175 -6.89 -3.60 8.95
N THR A 176 -5.97 -2.81 8.37
CA THR A 176 -6.10 -1.36 8.15
C THR A 176 -6.14 -1.02 6.67
N TRP A 177 -5.51 -1.84 5.83
CA TRP A 177 -5.44 -1.64 4.39
C TRP A 177 -5.87 -2.90 3.69
N LEU A 178 -6.93 -2.78 2.88
CA LEU A 178 -7.36 -3.81 1.95
C LEU A 178 -7.61 -3.20 0.56
N ALA A 179 -6.80 -3.57 -0.43
CA ALA A 179 -6.95 -3.16 -1.83
C ALA A 179 -7.23 -4.38 -2.71
N PHE A 180 -8.27 -4.34 -3.54
CA PHE A 180 -8.70 -5.51 -4.34
C PHE A 180 -9.38 -5.12 -5.65
N ALA A 181 -9.11 -3.92 -6.16
CA ALA A 181 -9.62 -3.47 -7.46
C ALA A 181 -9.13 -4.37 -8.61
N GLY A 182 -9.86 -4.44 -9.71
CA GLY A 182 -9.41 -5.19 -10.88
C GLY A 182 -9.52 -6.71 -10.78
N ASN A 183 -10.40 -7.23 -9.93
CA ASN A 183 -10.73 -8.66 -9.85
C ASN A 183 -11.96 -9.01 -10.70
N SER A 184 -12.21 -10.29 -10.98
CA SER A 184 -13.30 -10.72 -11.87
C SER A 184 -14.68 -10.17 -11.46
N PHE A 185 -14.90 -9.92 -10.17
CA PHE A 185 -16.17 -9.39 -9.66
C PHE A 185 -16.29 -7.87 -9.65
N ASN A 186 -15.20 -7.09 -9.74
CA ASN A 186 -15.23 -5.62 -9.63
C ASN A 186 -14.34 -4.87 -10.65
N LYS A 187 -13.68 -5.58 -11.56
CA LYS A 187 -12.80 -4.97 -12.58
C LYS A 187 -13.60 -4.06 -13.51
N ALA A 188 -13.12 -2.84 -13.67
CA ALA A 188 -13.62 -1.91 -14.66
C ALA A 188 -13.41 -2.43 -16.09
N GLN A 189 -14.46 -2.34 -16.92
CA GLN A 189 -14.39 -2.67 -18.35
C GLN A 189 -14.24 -1.42 -19.23
N CYS A 190 -14.75 -0.29 -18.76
CA CYS A 190 -14.67 1.01 -19.40
C CYS A 190 -14.75 2.11 -18.33
N LEU A 191 -14.56 3.37 -18.73
CA LEU A 191 -14.84 4.49 -17.84
C LEU A 191 -16.33 4.56 -17.52
N THR A 192 -16.65 4.74 -16.24
CA THR A 192 -18.01 4.99 -15.80
C THR A 192 -18.46 6.35 -16.34
N LYS A 193 -19.76 6.49 -16.64
CA LYS A 193 -20.32 7.78 -17.07
C LYS A 193 -20.16 8.80 -15.93
N SER A 194 -19.13 9.63 -16.04
CA SER A 194 -18.87 10.74 -15.13
C SER A 194 -19.61 11.99 -15.60
N SER A 195 -19.91 12.90 -14.66
CA SER A 195 -20.29 14.28 -14.98
C SER A 195 -19.11 15.11 -15.51
N LEU A 196 -17.88 14.64 -15.30
CA LEU A 196 -16.67 15.29 -15.81
C LEU A 196 -16.50 15.03 -17.30
N GLU A 197 -15.92 16.00 -17.99
CA GLU A 197 -15.69 15.94 -19.43
C GLU A 197 -14.47 15.08 -19.78
N ASN A 198 -14.56 14.27 -20.83
CA ASN A 198 -13.37 13.69 -21.49
C ASN A 198 -12.71 14.80 -22.32
N LYS A 199 -11.50 15.22 -21.96
CA LYS A 199 -10.74 16.20 -22.73
C LYS A 199 -9.55 15.57 -23.41
N PRO A 200 -9.27 15.92 -24.68
CA PRO A 200 -8.10 15.41 -25.37
C PRO A 200 -6.83 15.97 -24.73
N LEU A 201 -5.74 15.19 -24.73
CA LEU A 201 -4.46 15.66 -24.19
C LEU A 201 -3.94 16.89 -24.96
N SER A 202 -4.31 17.03 -26.24
CA SER A 202 -3.96 18.18 -27.09
C SER A 202 -4.51 19.52 -26.60
N ASP A 203 -5.51 19.54 -25.71
CA ASP A 203 -6.02 20.78 -25.10
C ASP A 203 -5.05 21.36 -24.06
N TYR A 204 -4.01 20.60 -23.71
CA TYR A 204 -3.05 20.93 -22.67
C TYR A 204 -1.64 21.01 -23.21
N THR A 205 -0.90 22.04 -22.80
CA THR A 205 0.55 22.10 -23.01
C THR A 205 1.25 21.51 -21.79
N LEU A 206 1.77 20.28 -21.92
CA LEU A 206 2.56 19.64 -20.86
C LEU A 206 3.88 20.41 -20.65
N GLN A 207 4.23 20.60 -19.39
CA GLN A 207 5.47 21.21 -18.95
C GLN A 207 6.34 20.14 -18.25
N HIS A 208 7.08 20.53 -17.22
CA HIS A 208 7.95 19.61 -16.48
C HIS A 208 7.15 18.67 -15.57
N VAL A 209 7.78 17.55 -15.23
CA VAL A 209 7.26 16.58 -14.26
C VAL A 209 7.31 17.18 -12.86
N ILE A 210 6.19 17.10 -12.14
CA ILE A 210 6.06 17.56 -10.74
C ILE A 210 5.85 16.41 -9.76
N GLY A 211 5.60 15.19 -10.25
CA GLY A 211 5.51 14.01 -9.41
C GLY A 211 5.54 12.73 -10.24
N GLN A 212 6.00 11.63 -9.65
CA GLN A 212 5.99 10.32 -10.28
C GLN A 212 5.75 9.25 -9.23
N GLY A 213 4.78 8.36 -9.51
CA GLY A 213 4.43 7.24 -8.64
C GLY A 213 4.42 5.91 -9.41
N ALA A 214 3.97 4.86 -8.74
CA ALA A 214 3.85 3.53 -9.35
C ALA A 214 2.82 3.49 -10.48
N SER A 215 1.77 4.32 -10.43
CA SER A 215 0.69 4.32 -11.42
C SER A 215 0.84 5.32 -12.57
N GLY A 216 1.75 6.28 -12.47
CA GLY A 216 1.89 7.28 -13.53
C GLY A 216 2.86 8.42 -13.23
N VAL A 217 2.88 9.39 -14.15
CA VAL A 217 3.66 10.62 -14.03
C VAL A 217 2.72 11.82 -14.02
N ILE A 218 2.93 12.69 -13.05
CA ILE A 218 2.20 13.94 -12.86
C ILE A 218 3.03 15.06 -13.48
N HIS A 219 2.46 15.74 -14.47
CA HIS A 219 3.06 16.88 -15.14
C HIS A 219 2.35 18.16 -14.70
N LEU A 220 3.11 19.23 -14.55
CA LEU A 220 2.53 20.56 -14.64
C LEU A 220 2.08 20.77 -16.09
N ALA A 221 0.92 21.35 -16.32
CA ALA A 221 0.42 21.64 -17.65
C ALA A 221 -0.38 22.95 -17.67
N LYS A 222 -0.53 23.53 -18.87
CA LYS A 222 -1.32 24.74 -19.10
C LYS A 222 -2.58 24.39 -19.91
N ALA A 223 -3.74 24.74 -19.37
CA ALA A 223 -5.04 24.65 -20.02
C ALA A 223 -5.54 26.07 -20.31
N ALA A 224 -5.48 26.53 -21.56
CA ALA A 224 -5.69 27.94 -21.91
C ALA A 224 -4.85 28.89 -21.02
N ASN A 225 -5.47 29.61 -20.07
CA ASN A 225 -4.78 30.53 -19.14
C ASN A 225 -4.66 30.01 -17.70
N LYS A 226 -5.08 28.78 -17.40
CA LYS A 226 -4.99 28.18 -16.05
C LYS A 226 -3.88 27.11 -16.01
N ALA A 227 -3.11 27.08 -14.93
CA ALA A 227 -2.19 25.98 -14.63
C ALA A 227 -2.95 24.81 -13.99
N VAL A 228 -2.64 23.59 -14.41
CA VAL A 228 -3.27 22.35 -13.93
C VAL A 228 -2.20 21.27 -13.73
N ALA A 229 -2.52 20.25 -12.94
CA ALA A 229 -1.71 19.04 -12.83
C ALA A 229 -2.35 17.92 -13.66
N ILE A 230 -1.55 17.21 -14.48
CA ILE A 230 -2.05 16.09 -15.28
C ILE A 230 -1.30 14.81 -14.88
N LYS A 231 -2.01 13.87 -14.26
CA LYS A 231 -1.51 12.52 -14.00
C LYS A 231 -1.77 11.67 -15.25
N LEU A 232 -0.70 11.35 -15.97
CA LEU A 232 -0.74 10.40 -17.08
C LEU A 232 -0.37 9.02 -16.57
N PHE A 233 -1.26 8.06 -16.74
CA PHE A 233 -1.05 6.70 -16.27
C PHE A 233 -0.07 5.96 -17.18
N LYS A 234 0.73 5.09 -16.56
CA LYS A 234 1.74 4.26 -17.24
C LYS A 234 1.42 2.78 -17.05
N GLY A 235 1.66 2.00 -18.11
CA GLY A 235 1.59 0.54 -18.07
C GLY A 235 0.16 -0.01 -17.99
N ALA A 236 0.05 -1.33 -18.10
CA ALA A 236 -1.24 -2.01 -18.01
C ALA A 236 -1.63 -2.32 -16.56
N ILE A 237 -0.67 -2.57 -15.66
CA ILE A 237 -0.88 -2.99 -14.27
C ILE A 237 0.19 -2.34 -13.38
N THR A 238 -0.22 -1.88 -12.20
CA THR A 238 0.64 -1.26 -11.18
C THR A 238 0.67 -2.14 -9.93
N SER A 239 1.45 -1.77 -8.91
CA SER A 239 1.40 -2.44 -7.59
C SER A 239 0.05 -2.33 -6.88
N ASP A 240 -0.79 -1.40 -7.32
CA ASP A 240 -2.03 -1.02 -6.63
C ASP A 240 -3.29 -1.31 -7.47
N GLY A 241 -3.14 -1.63 -8.76
CA GLY A 241 -4.22 -2.13 -9.62
C GLY A 241 -4.07 -1.75 -11.09
N TYR A 242 -5.19 -1.81 -11.83
CA TYR A 242 -5.24 -1.26 -13.18
C TYR A 242 -5.51 0.26 -13.11
N PRO A 243 -4.84 1.08 -13.95
CA PRO A 243 -5.12 2.51 -14.02
C PRO A 243 -6.60 2.86 -14.25
N LEU A 244 -7.33 2.05 -15.00
CA LEU A 244 -8.75 2.26 -15.27
C LEU A 244 -9.61 2.17 -13.99
N ASP A 245 -9.28 1.24 -13.09
CA ASP A 245 -9.98 1.09 -11.81
C ASP A 245 -9.73 2.31 -10.91
N GLU A 246 -8.48 2.79 -10.86
CA GLU A 246 -8.09 4.00 -10.11
C GLU A 246 -8.88 5.23 -10.63
N VAL A 247 -8.88 5.46 -11.95
CA VAL A 247 -9.62 6.58 -12.54
C VAL A 247 -11.11 6.47 -12.24
N ASN A 248 -11.72 5.30 -12.39
CA ASN A 248 -13.13 5.12 -12.08
C ASN A 248 -13.44 5.38 -10.61
N CYS A 249 -12.57 5.00 -9.67
CA CYS A 249 -12.75 5.33 -8.26
C CYS A 249 -12.65 6.84 -8.02
N CYS A 250 -11.70 7.55 -8.65
CA CYS A 250 -11.62 9.01 -8.59
C CYS A 250 -12.91 9.68 -9.11
N LEU A 251 -13.42 9.23 -10.26
CA LEU A 251 -14.63 9.79 -10.86
C LEU A 251 -15.88 9.49 -10.02
N GLN A 252 -15.96 8.28 -9.45
CA GLN A 252 -17.06 7.86 -8.58
C GLN A 252 -17.04 8.57 -7.23
N ALA A 253 -15.85 8.90 -6.71
CA ALA A 253 -15.69 9.66 -5.47
C ALA A 253 -16.35 11.03 -5.54
N ASN A 254 -16.46 11.65 -6.73
CA ASN A 254 -17.07 12.96 -6.92
C ASN A 254 -16.39 14.09 -6.11
N GLU A 255 -16.88 15.31 -6.20
CA GLU A 255 -16.29 16.46 -5.50
C GLU A 255 -16.47 16.37 -3.97
N HIS A 256 -15.39 16.65 -3.24
CA HIS A 256 -15.38 16.88 -1.79
C HIS A 256 -14.30 17.92 -1.47
N THR A 257 -14.53 18.77 -0.48
CA THR A 257 -13.64 19.91 -0.15
C THR A 257 -12.23 19.49 0.22
N ASN A 258 -12.06 18.27 0.74
CA ASN A 258 -10.78 17.71 1.16
C ASN A 258 -10.22 16.65 0.21
N LEU A 259 -10.77 16.51 -1.00
CA LEU A 259 -10.18 15.69 -2.06
C LEU A 259 -9.47 16.59 -3.06
N ILE A 260 -8.39 16.09 -3.66
CA ILE A 260 -7.78 16.75 -4.82
C ILE A 260 -8.82 16.87 -5.93
N LYS A 261 -9.14 18.09 -6.34
CA LYS A 261 -10.19 18.35 -7.31
C LYS A 261 -9.81 17.83 -8.71
N VAL A 262 -10.59 16.89 -9.21
CA VAL A 262 -10.51 16.43 -10.60
C VAL A 262 -11.37 17.34 -11.49
N LEU A 263 -10.76 17.90 -12.52
CA LEU A 263 -11.38 18.86 -13.45
C LEU A 263 -11.90 18.19 -14.72
N ALA A 264 -11.19 17.16 -15.19
CA ALA A 264 -11.50 16.39 -16.39
C ALA A 264 -10.73 15.06 -16.34
N TYR A 265 -11.09 14.14 -17.23
CA TYR A 265 -10.28 12.95 -17.50
C TYR A 265 -9.83 12.96 -18.96
N ILE A 266 -8.79 12.20 -19.25
CA ILE A 266 -8.27 11.98 -20.60
C ILE A 266 -8.42 10.49 -20.89
N GLU A 267 -9.21 10.16 -21.91
CA GLU A 267 -9.29 8.82 -22.49
C GLU A 267 -9.16 8.94 -24.01
N GLN A 268 -7.97 8.64 -24.54
CA GLN A 268 -7.66 8.72 -25.96
C GLN A 268 -6.79 7.55 -26.42
N GLY A 269 -7.39 6.61 -27.14
CA GLY A 269 -6.70 5.40 -27.57
C GLY A 269 -6.20 4.62 -26.36
N SER A 270 -4.87 4.49 -26.21
CA SER A 270 -4.24 3.84 -25.06
C SER A 270 -3.89 4.80 -23.92
N GLN A 271 -4.09 6.11 -24.10
CA GLN A 271 -3.73 7.11 -23.10
C GLN A 271 -4.88 7.31 -22.12
N LEU A 272 -4.59 7.06 -20.85
CA LEU A 272 -5.47 7.38 -19.73
C LEU A 272 -4.82 8.48 -18.88
N GLY A 273 -5.62 9.42 -18.38
CA GLY A 273 -5.13 10.48 -17.50
C GLY A 273 -6.21 11.15 -16.67
N LEU A 274 -5.78 11.80 -15.60
CA LEU A 274 -6.60 12.70 -14.77
C LEU A 274 -6.05 14.11 -14.87
N VAL A 275 -6.94 15.07 -15.13
CA VAL A 275 -6.65 16.50 -15.07
C VAL A 275 -7.15 17.00 -13.74
N MET A 276 -6.25 17.54 -12.93
CA MET A 276 -6.49 17.95 -11.55
C MET A 276 -6.16 19.42 -11.38
N GLU A 277 -6.79 20.04 -10.39
CA GLU A 277 -6.37 21.35 -9.92
C GLU A 277 -4.91 21.30 -9.46
N LEU A 278 -4.11 22.30 -9.86
CA LEU A 278 -2.75 22.41 -9.38
C LEU A 278 -2.80 22.75 -7.88
N ILE A 279 -2.15 21.93 -7.08
CA ILE A 279 -2.09 22.11 -5.63
C ILE A 279 -1.20 23.30 -5.33
N ASP A 280 -1.66 24.16 -4.42
CA ASP A 280 -0.93 25.34 -3.99
C ASP A 280 0.37 24.95 -3.25
N ASN A 281 1.43 25.73 -3.42
CA ASN A 281 2.74 25.47 -2.81
C ASN A 281 2.75 25.55 -1.28
N SER A 282 1.67 26.04 -0.65
CA SER A 282 1.47 25.99 0.80
C SER A 282 1.20 24.59 1.34
N PHE A 283 0.85 23.63 0.49
CA PHE A 283 0.62 22.24 0.89
C PHE A 283 1.91 21.42 0.84
N SER A 284 2.09 20.56 1.84
CA SER A 284 3.16 19.56 1.91
C SER A 284 2.61 18.22 2.39
N ASN A 285 3.33 17.12 2.14
CA ASN A 285 2.93 15.81 2.68
C ASN A 285 2.88 15.85 4.21
N LEU A 286 1.82 15.29 4.79
CA LEU A 286 1.57 15.25 6.23
C LEU A 286 2.56 14.33 6.96
N GLY A 287 3.08 13.31 6.27
CA GLY A 287 4.08 12.39 6.81
C GLY A 287 4.96 11.76 5.74
N LEU A 288 5.86 10.90 6.19
CA LEU A 288 6.74 10.07 5.37
C LEU A 288 6.22 8.63 5.35
N PRO A 289 6.48 7.87 4.28
CA PRO A 289 5.98 6.51 4.16
C PRO A 289 6.54 5.58 5.25
N PRO A 290 5.95 4.39 5.42
CA PRO A 290 6.43 3.45 6.42
C PRO A 290 7.87 3.03 6.17
N SER A 291 8.62 2.88 7.26
CA SER A 291 9.99 2.38 7.21
C SER A 291 10.03 0.87 7.34
N LEU A 292 11.20 0.34 7.08
CA LEU A 292 11.53 -1.04 7.40
C LEU A 292 11.36 -1.36 8.91
N GLN A 293 11.48 -0.39 9.83
CA GLN A 293 11.29 -0.64 11.27
C GLN A 293 9.81 -0.60 11.68
N THR A 294 9.10 0.45 11.27
CA THR A 294 7.69 0.68 11.62
C THR A 294 6.74 -0.27 10.89
N CYS A 295 7.24 -0.82 9.79
CA CYS A 295 6.57 -1.74 8.93
C CYS A 295 5.39 -1.08 8.18
N THR A 296 4.25 -0.91 8.83
CA THR A 296 2.97 -0.49 8.24
C THR A 296 2.52 0.85 8.78
N ARG A 297 3.32 1.49 9.63
CA ARG A 297 3.02 2.78 10.26
C ARG A 297 3.90 3.86 9.65
N ASP A 298 3.32 5.02 9.40
CA ASP A 298 4.06 6.13 8.78
C ASP A 298 5.13 6.66 9.73
N THR A 299 6.05 7.42 9.14
CA THR A 299 7.10 8.11 9.88
C THR A 299 6.98 9.61 9.65
N PHE A 300 7.71 10.41 10.40
CA PHE A 300 7.71 11.86 10.25
C PHE A 300 9.16 12.34 10.18
N ALA A 301 9.36 13.47 9.50
CA ALA A 301 10.67 14.10 9.43
C ALA A 301 11.10 14.60 10.83
N ASP A 302 12.42 14.64 11.07
CA ASP A 302 12.96 15.15 12.32
C ASP A 302 12.50 16.60 12.56
N GLY A 303 12.05 16.88 13.78
CA GLY A 303 11.55 18.20 14.16
C GLY A 303 10.13 18.53 13.66
N CYS A 304 9.47 17.60 12.96
CA CYS A 304 8.04 17.71 12.65
C CYS A 304 7.24 17.83 13.95
N ASN A 305 6.31 18.79 13.99
CA ASN A 305 5.54 19.07 15.18
C ASN A 305 4.15 19.61 14.82
N TYR A 306 3.10 18.92 15.27
CA TYR A 306 1.72 19.34 15.10
C TYR A 306 1.07 19.62 16.46
N SER A 307 0.30 20.71 16.57
CA SER A 307 -0.51 20.93 17.76
C SER A 307 -1.69 19.96 17.79
N SER A 308 -2.18 19.61 18.97
CA SER A 308 -3.35 18.74 19.10
C SER A 308 -4.60 19.33 18.42
N GLN A 309 -4.70 20.68 18.32
CA GLN A 309 -5.75 21.36 17.56
C GLN A 309 -5.63 21.15 16.05
N ALA A 310 -4.42 21.20 15.50
CA ALA A 310 -4.17 20.91 14.10
C ALA A 310 -4.50 19.44 13.78
N ILE A 311 -4.04 18.52 14.63
CA ILE A 311 -4.37 17.08 14.50
C ILE A 311 -5.87 16.87 14.54
N TYR A 312 -6.58 17.51 15.48
CA TYR A 312 -8.04 17.41 15.56
C TYR A 312 -8.73 17.87 14.26
N LYS A 313 -8.32 19.02 13.71
CA LYS A 313 -8.86 19.54 12.44
C LYS A 313 -8.57 18.59 11.27
N ILE A 314 -7.38 18.02 11.19
CA ILE A 314 -7.00 17.02 10.18
C ILE A 314 -7.91 15.79 10.29
N VAL A 315 -8.10 15.26 11.50
CA VAL A 315 -8.90 14.07 11.76
C VAL A 315 -10.38 14.28 11.42
N GLN A 316 -10.91 15.47 11.72
CA GLN A 316 -12.27 15.85 11.33
C GLN A 316 -12.46 15.85 9.80
N GLN A 317 -11.52 16.46 9.07
CA GLN A 317 -11.55 16.49 7.60
C GLN A 317 -11.40 15.09 6.99
N MET A 318 -10.50 14.26 7.54
CA MET A 318 -10.30 12.88 7.09
C MET A 318 -11.54 12.01 7.36
N ALA A 319 -12.18 12.13 8.53
CA ALA A 319 -13.43 11.43 8.83
C ALA A 319 -14.56 11.81 7.86
N SER A 320 -14.72 13.11 7.57
CA SER A 320 -15.68 13.61 6.56
C SER A 320 -15.39 13.03 5.17
N THR A 321 -14.12 13.05 4.77
CA THR A 321 -13.68 12.55 3.47
C THR A 321 -13.96 11.06 3.31
N LEU A 322 -13.61 10.24 4.31
CA LEU A 322 -13.88 8.81 4.26
C LEU A 322 -15.38 8.52 4.26
N GLN A 323 -16.17 9.28 5.03
CA GLN A 323 -17.62 9.13 5.04
C GLN A 323 -18.20 9.40 3.65
N HIS A 324 -17.72 10.45 2.97
CA HIS A 324 -18.09 10.79 1.61
C HIS A 324 -17.70 9.69 0.60
N LEU A 325 -16.48 9.15 0.69
CA LEU A 325 -16.04 8.05 -0.18
C LEU A 325 -16.93 6.81 -0.02
N HIS A 326 -17.23 6.40 1.22
CA HIS A 326 -18.12 5.26 1.49
C HIS A 326 -19.55 5.50 1.03
N ALA A 327 -20.08 6.72 1.17
CA ALA A 327 -21.38 7.09 0.63
C ALA A 327 -21.44 6.93 -0.90
N ASN A 328 -20.33 7.20 -1.58
CA ASN A 328 -20.14 6.97 -3.01
C ASN A 328 -19.68 5.55 -3.35
N LYS A 329 -19.66 4.61 -2.38
CA LYS A 329 -19.24 3.21 -2.57
C LYS A 329 -17.79 3.08 -3.06
N VAL A 330 -16.90 3.97 -2.61
CA VAL A 330 -15.46 3.92 -2.85
C VAL A 330 -14.77 3.69 -1.50
N SER A 331 -13.82 2.77 -1.47
CA SER A 331 -12.79 2.75 -0.42
C SER A 331 -11.52 3.32 -1.01
N HIS A 332 -10.80 4.13 -0.23
CA HIS A 332 -9.47 4.60 -0.61
C HIS A 332 -8.44 3.49 -0.54
N GLY A 333 -8.55 2.65 0.50
CA GLY A 333 -7.66 1.51 0.71
C GLY A 333 -6.25 1.88 1.17
N ASP A 334 -5.90 3.17 1.32
CA ASP A 334 -4.53 3.61 1.64
C ASP A 334 -4.52 4.91 2.48
N VAL A 335 -5.20 4.86 3.63
CA VAL A 335 -5.38 6.02 4.54
C VAL A 335 -4.13 6.23 5.38
N TYR A 336 -3.23 7.08 4.88
CA TYR A 336 -1.91 7.34 5.46
C TYR A 336 -1.52 8.82 5.42
N ALA A 337 -0.58 9.20 6.29
CA ALA A 337 -0.06 10.56 6.35
C ALA A 337 0.74 10.89 5.08
N HIS A 338 1.50 9.95 4.52
CA HIS A 338 2.27 10.20 3.30
C HIS A 338 1.42 10.40 2.03
N ASN A 339 0.15 9.96 2.05
CA ASN A 339 -0.84 10.19 0.99
C ASN A 339 -1.77 11.37 1.28
N THR A 340 -1.55 12.07 2.40
CA THR A 340 -2.34 13.22 2.81
C THR A 340 -1.48 14.47 2.73
N MET A 341 -1.97 15.52 2.08
CA MET A 341 -1.32 16.83 2.06
C MET A 341 -1.98 17.77 3.07
N VAL A 342 -1.18 18.64 3.67
CA VAL A 342 -1.60 19.61 4.70
C VAL A 342 -0.94 20.96 4.48
N ASN A 343 -1.66 22.05 4.77
CA ASN A 343 -1.13 23.42 4.78
C ASN A 343 -0.91 23.94 6.22
N GLN A 344 -0.45 25.20 6.36
CA GLN A 344 -0.19 25.82 7.67
C GLN A 344 -1.44 25.98 8.55
N ASP A 345 -2.62 26.09 7.94
CA ASP A 345 -3.90 26.18 8.62
C ASP A 345 -4.48 24.80 8.98
N ALA A 346 -3.75 23.72 8.72
CA ALA A 346 -4.17 22.33 8.88
C ALA A 346 -5.40 21.96 8.02
N ASP A 347 -5.59 22.63 6.88
CA ASP A 347 -6.49 22.14 5.84
C ASP A 347 -5.88 20.93 5.14
N VAL A 348 -6.72 19.94 4.84
CA VAL A 348 -6.30 18.67 4.26
C VAL A 348 -6.73 18.58 2.81
N LEU A 349 -5.80 18.14 1.95
CA LEU A 349 -6.09 17.58 0.64
C LEU A 349 -5.64 16.11 0.61
N PHE A 350 -6.61 15.23 0.43
CA PHE A 350 -6.39 13.79 0.37
C PHE A 350 -6.47 13.30 -1.08
N GLY A 351 -5.60 12.36 -1.43
CA GLY A 351 -5.51 11.82 -2.78
C GLY A 351 -4.66 10.56 -2.88
N ASP A 352 -4.28 10.24 -4.11
CA ASP A 352 -3.66 8.97 -4.53
C ASP A 352 -4.57 7.75 -4.39
N PHE A 353 -5.52 7.66 -5.32
CA PHE A 353 -6.48 6.57 -5.41
C PHE A 353 -5.89 5.27 -5.98
N GLY A 354 -4.56 5.11 -6.00
CA GLY A 354 -3.89 3.94 -6.58
C GLY A 354 -4.43 2.62 -6.03
N ALA A 355 -4.70 2.57 -4.72
CA ALA A 355 -5.24 1.42 -4.02
C ALA A 355 -6.78 1.41 -3.92
N ALA A 356 -7.44 2.45 -4.44
CA ALA A 356 -8.86 2.64 -4.28
C ALA A 356 -9.67 1.52 -4.94
N THR A 357 -10.78 1.16 -4.32
CA THR A 357 -11.59 0.04 -4.76
C THR A 357 -13.07 0.40 -4.81
N ASN A 358 -13.73 0.03 -5.91
CA ASN A 358 -15.17 0.12 -6.05
C ASN A 358 -15.86 -0.96 -5.21
N LEU A 359 -16.72 -0.53 -4.29
CA LEU A 359 -17.43 -1.36 -3.33
C LEU A 359 -18.85 -1.74 -3.79
N ALA A 360 -19.29 -1.30 -4.97
CA ALA A 360 -20.66 -1.49 -5.44
C ALA A 360 -21.06 -2.97 -5.54
N MET A 361 -20.10 -3.85 -5.82
CA MET A 361 -20.31 -5.29 -6.00
C MET A 361 -20.24 -6.09 -4.69
N LEU A 362 -19.85 -5.46 -3.58
CA LEU A 362 -19.85 -6.12 -2.28
C LEU A 362 -21.26 -6.25 -1.70
N SER A 363 -21.45 -7.15 -0.74
CA SER A 363 -22.66 -7.16 0.08
C SER A 363 -22.72 -5.93 1.00
N GLU A 364 -23.90 -5.63 1.56
CA GLU A 364 -24.02 -4.55 2.55
C GLU A 364 -23.15 -4.80 3.78
N TYR A 365 -23.14 -6.05 4.27
CA TYR A 365 -22.27 -6.46 5.37
C TYR A 365 -20.80 -6.17 5.08
N GLN A 366 -20.30 -6.60 3.91
CA GLN A 366 -18.91 -6.38 3.53
C GLN A 366 -18.55 -4.90 3.38
N ARG A 367 -19.47 -4.07 2.87
CA ARG A 367 -19.26 -2.62 2.84
C ARG A 367 -19.15 -2.01 4.23
N GLN A 368 -20.01 -2.46 5.16
CA GLN A 368 -19.94 -2.02 6.56
C GLN A 368 -18.63 -2.47 7.21
N GLN A 369 -18.18 -3.69 7.00
CA GLN A 369 -16.89 -4.15 7.53
C GLN A 369 -15.70 -3.42 6.90
N MET A 370 -15.75 -3.13 5.59
CA MET A 370 -14.73 -2.32 4.92
C MET A 370 -14.63 -0.91 5.51
N GLN A 371 -15.75 -0.32 5.89
CA GLN A 371 -15.76 0.94 6.62
C GLN A 371 -15.00 0.84 7.95
N LEU A 372 -15.19 -0.25 8.70
CA LEU A 372 -14.51 -0.47 9.99
C LEU A 372 -13.01 -0.76 9.85
N ILE A 373 -12.56 -1.21 8.67
CA ILE A 373 -11.14 -1.29 8.30
C ILE A 373 -10.56 0.11 8.13
N GLU A 374 -11.22 0.99 7.37
CA GLU A 374 -10.72 2.37 7.17
C GLU A 374 -10.84 3.23 8.43
N VAL A 375 -11.82 2.97 9.30
CA VAL A 375 -11.86 3.55 10.65
C VAL A 375 -10.62 3.16 11.44
N ARG A 376 -10.20 1.89 11.37
CA ARG A 376 -8.97 1.45 12.02
C ARG A 376 -7.75 2.17 11.45
N ALA A 377 -7.68 2.33 10.13
CA ALA A 377 -6.61 3.06 9.46
C ALA A 377 -6.55 4.53 9.91
N LEU A 378 -7.70 5.20 10.03
CA LEU A 378 -7.79 6.54 10.62
C LEU A 378 -7.29 6.54 12.08
N GLY A 379 -7.61 5.51 12.87
CA GLY A 379 -7.06 5.31 14.21
C GLY A 379 -5.53 5.23 14.23
N CYS A 380 -4.92 4.51 13.28
CA CYS A 380 -3.47 4.46 13.11
C CYS A 380 -2.89 5.81 12.69
N LEU A 381 -3.55 6.54 11.79
CA LEU A 381 -3.14 7.91 11.41
C LEU A 381 -3.15 8.86 12.61
N ILE A 382 -4.19 8.82 13.45
CA ILE A 382 -4.27 9.63 14.68
C ILE A 382 -3.09 9.29 15.61
N ASP A 383 -2.85 8.00 15.85
CA ASP A 383 -1.79 7.53 16.74
C ASP A 383 -0.38 7.88 16.19
N ASP A 384 -0.19 7.81 14.88
CA ASP A 384 1.04 8.27 14.19
C ASP A 384 1.24 9.79 14.40
N LEU A 385 0.22 10.61 14.15
CA LEU A 385 0.29 12.07 14.36
C LEU A 385 0.54 12.46 15.82
N LEU A 386 -0.03 11.73 16.77
CA LEU A 386 0.18 11.97 18.20
C LEU A 386 1.62 11.71 18.64
N SER A 387 2.38 10.89 17.90
CA SER A 387 3.80 10.64 18.19
C SER A 387 4.69 11.88 17.99
N VAL A 388 4.21 12.86 17.20
CA VAL A 388 4.88 14.14 16.92
C VAL A 388 4.07 15.34 17.42
N CYS A 389 3.15 15.12 18.35
CA CYS A 389 2.32 16.18 18.91
C CYS A 389 3.09 17.03 19.93
N SER A 390 3.04 18.37 19.81
CA SER A 390 3.76 19.29 20.71
C SER A 390 3.26 19.28 22.15
N ASP A 391 1.97 19.08 22.32
CA ASP A 391 1.24 19.44 23.54
C ASP A 391 0.37 18.30 24.06
N ASN A 392 0.28 18.21 25.39
CA ASN A 392 -0.45 17.15 26.09
C ASN A 392 -1.68 17.73 26.82
N ASN A 393 -2.57 18.36 26.05
CA ASN A 393 -3.80 18.97 26.56
C ASN A 393 -5.00 18.02 26.47
N ALA A 394 -6.19 18.48 26.88
CA ALA A 394 -7.42 17.67 26.85
C ALA A 394 -7.79 17.16 25.43
N ILE A 395 -7.43 17.90 24.38
CA ILE A 395 -7.68 17.50 22.99
C ILE A 395 -6.77 16.32 22.62
N ALA A 396 -5.49 16.37 22.98
CA ALA A 396 -4.55 15.27 22.76
C ALA A 396 -5.01 13.98 23.47
N VAL A 397 -5.50 14.09 24.72
CA VAL A 397 -6.05 12.95 25.47
C VAL A 397 -7.28 12.36 24.79
N LYS A 398 -8.20 13.20 24.31
CA LYS A 398 -9.39 12.77 23.56
C LYS A 398 -9.03 12.07 22.25
N LEU A 399 -8.08 12.62 21.50
CA LEU A 399 -7.58 12.02 20.26
C LEU A 399 -6.94 10.66 20.53
N ALA A 400 -6.15 10.52 21.60
CA ALA A 400 -5.56 9.24 21.99
C ALA A 400 -6.63 8.20 22.37
N GLN A 401 -7.72 8.61 23.02
CA GLN A 401 -8.86 7.75 23.32
C GLN A 401 -9.59 7.32 22.03
N LEU A 402 -9.82 8.26 21.12
CA LEU A 402 -10.44 8.01 19.83
C LEU A 402 -9.61 7.01 19.01
N ALA A 403 -8.29 7.22 18.92
CA ALA A 403 -7.37 6.32 18.25
C ALA A 403 -7.47 4.89 18.80
N LYS A 404 -7.49 4.73 20.13
CA LYS A 404 -7.66 3.42 20.78
C LYS A 404 -9.01 2.77 20.45
N GLN A 405 -10.10 3.55 20.41
CA GLN A 405 -11.43 3.04 20.03
C GLN A 405 -11.45 2.58 18.57
N CYS A 406 -10.89 3.36 17.66
CA CYS A 406 -10.76 2.98 16.24
C CYS A 406 -9.86 1.74 16.05
N MET A 407 -8.82 1.59 16.87
CA MET A 407 -7.84 0.51 16.79
C MET A 407 -8.14 -0.72 17.66
N THR A 408 -9.33 -0.82 18.26
CA THR A 408 -9.70 -2.04 19.00
C THR A 408 -9.77 -3.26 18.08
N THR A 409 -9.36 -4.42 18.60
CA THR A 409 -9.40 -5.71 17.90
C THR A 409 -10.80 -6.32 17.88
N ASP A 410 -11.69 -5.89 18.77
CA ASP A 410 -13.12 -6.21 18.70
C ASP A 410 -13.79 -5.29 17.69
N ILE A 411 -13.94 -5.76 16.46
CA ILE A 411 -14.39 -4.94 15.31
C ILE A 411 -15.74 -4.28 15.58
N ILE A 412 -16.64 -4.93 16.33
CA ILE A 412 -17.98 -4.43 16.63
C ILE A 412 -17.93 -3.19 17.53
N GLN A 413 -16.87 -3.01 18.31
CA GLN A 413 -16.67 -1.86 19.19
C GLN A 413 -16.08 -0.64 18.47
N ARG A 414 -15.66 -0.77 17.21
CA ARG A 414 -15.18 0.38 16.44
C ARG A 414 -16.35 1.29 16.09
N PRO A 415 -16.21 2.61 16.25
CA PRO A 415 -17.24 3.54 15.80
C PRO A 415 -17.35 3.50 14.27
N THR A 416 -18.56 3.64 13.75
CA THR A 416 -18.78 3.93 12.33
C THR A 416 -18.27 5.33 11.98
N LEU A 417 -18.04 5.60 10.69
CA LEU A 417 -17.64 6.93 10.23
C LEU A 417 -18.67 8.01 10.59
N SER A 418 -19.97 7.69 10.55
CA SER A 418 -21.03 8.61 10.96
C SER A 418 -20.97 8.96 12.46
N GLN A 419 -20.69 7.97 13.31
CA GLN A 419 -20.49 8.18 14.74
C GLN A 419 -19.22 9.02 15.01
N LEU A 420 -18.13 8.75 14.30
CA LEU A 420 -16.89 9.55 14.38
C LEU A 420 -17.14 11.02 14.00
N SER A 421 -17.76 11.27 12.85
CA SER A 421 -18.09 12.63 12.39
C SER A 421 -18.96 13.36 13.42
N THR A 422 -19.93 12.68 14.05
CA THR A 422 -20.76 13.26 15.10
C THR A 422 -19.94 13.61 16.36
N GLN A 423 -19.07 12.70 16.81
CA GLN A 423 -18.20 12.94 17.97
C GLN A 423 -17.20 14.09 17.73
N LEU A 424 -16.68 14.19 16.50
CA LEU A 424 -15.75 15.24 16.08
C LEU A 424 -16.44 16.59 15.78
N THR A 425 -17.76 16.64 15.68
CA THR A 425 -18.50 17.91 15.48
C THR A 425 -19.02 18.47 16.80
N THR A 426 -19.28 17.62 17.80
CA THR A 426 -19.92 17.99 19.07
C THR A 426 -18.94 18.35 20.20
N GLN A 427 -17.63 18.33 19.95
CA GLN A 427 -16.62 18.44 21.01
C GLN A 427 -15.67 19.65 20.93
N LEU A 428 -16.11 20.75 20.32
CA LEU A 428 -15.54 22.09 20.55
C LEU A 428 -16.56 23.01 21.21
#